data_AF-A0A1E7Q8P6-F1
#
_entry.id   AF-A0A1E7Q8P6-F1
#
_cell.length_a   1.000
_cell.length_b   1.000
_cell.length_c   1.000
_cell.angle_alpha   90.00
_cell.angle_beta   90.00
_cell.angle_gamma   90.00
#
_symmetry.space_group_name_H-M   'P 1'
#
loop_
_entity.id
_entity.type
_entity.pdbx_description
1 polymer ?
#
loop_
_entity_poly.entity_id
_entity_poly.type
_entity_poly.pdbx_seq_one_letter_code
_entity_poly.pdbx_strand_id
1 'polypeptide(L)'
;MMMKTTLMILAATIATMAAFSAGPVLAADTEHAMDMQQQQTGINMFGGAIYTGEPALAVTGALVKAGGGADNFSFASALVAMLGEETVNAEVAKLTKQYGEDEVNTFLGGMDAAIGFGLKRAAEAGVIMPEPAELSGAELAKTLVQAGTTPDGTFWSGYLFDKALSNQLHNQVMIDINSHASYEEDKITHKILNQAMYDVAQALGMKQVKLAKLH
;
A
#
# COMPACT_ATOMS: atom_id res chain seq x y z
N MET A 1 0.23 39.37 -68.65
CA MET A 1 1.23 40.44 -68.46
C MET A 1 1.60 40.40 -66.98
N MET A 2 2.72 39.91 -66.45
CA MET A 2 4.07 39.51 -66.88
C MET A 2 4.41 38.18 -66.13
N MET A 3 4.95 37.13 -66.78
CA MET A 3 6.37 36.68 -66.76
C MET A 3 6.93 36.43 -65.33
N LYS A 4 7.51 35.28 -64.98
CA LYS A 4 8.59 34.55 -65.66
C LYS A 4 8.68 33.06 -65.28
N THR A 5 8.92 32.26 -66.31
CA THR A 5 9.55 30.92 -66.37
C THR A 5 11.05 31.01 -66.04
N THR A 6 11.67 29.93 -65.52
CA THR A 6 13.07 29.42 -65.74
C THR A 6 13.29 28.28 -64.71
N LEU A 7 13.16 26.98 -65.03
CA LEU A 7 14.08 26.06 -65.72
C LEU A 7 15.47 25.92 -65.08
N MET A 8 15.81 24.73 -64.55
CA MET A 8 17.05 24.02 -64.91
C MET A 8 17.06 22.57 -64.39
N ILE A 9 17.38 21.67 -65.33
CA ILE A 9 17.62 20.23 -65.19
C ILE A 9 19.13 20.01 -65.13
N LEU A 10 19.61 19.06 -64.31
CA LEU A 10 20.88 18.34 -64.47
C LEU A 10 20.74 17.01 -63.68
N ALA A 11 20.60 15.81 -64.27
CA ALA A 11 21.62 14.95 -64.90
C ALA A 11 22.90 14.79 -64.04
N ALA A 12 23.49 13.63 -63.74
CA ALA A 12 23.28 12.22 -64.07
C ALA A 12 24.08 11.34 -63.06
N THR A 13 23.59 10.09 -62.87
CA THR A 13 24.26 8.82 -62.52
C THR A 13 25.69 8.77 -61.97
N ILE A 14 25.91 7.96 -60.91
CA ILE A 14 26.93 6.88 -60.85
C ILE A 14 26.38 5.77 -59.92
N ALA A 15 26.39 4.53 -60.43
CA ALA A 15 26.18 3.30 -59.66
C ALA A 15 27.55 2.67 -59.37
N THR A 16 27.79 2.17 -58.14
CA THR A 16 28.63 0.99 -57.85
C THR A 16 28.61 0.58 -56.37
N MET A 17 28.01 -0.59 -56.12
CA MET A 17 28.43 -1.76 -55.32
C MET A 17 28.85 -1.70 -53.82
N ALA A 18 28.24 -2.64 -53.09
CA ALA A 18 28.74 -3.46 -51.95
C ALA A 18 28.82 -2.77 -50.57
N ALA A 19 28.51 -3.37 -49.41
CA ALA A 19 28.19 -4.74 -49.01
C ALA A 19 27.39 -4.75 -47.68
N PHE A 20 26.65 -5.85 -47.46
CA PHE A 20 26.19 -6.47 -46.19
C PHE A 20 26.30 -5.71 -44.86
N SER A 21 25.15 -5.56 -44.20
CA SER A 21 24.99 -6.07 -42.82
C SER A 21 23.52 -6.44 -42.57
N ALA A 22 23.30 -7.71 -42.19
CA ALA A 22 22.03 -8.23 -41.72
C ALA A 22 21.82 -7.77 -40.27
N GLY A 23 20.78 -6.98 -40.01
CA GLY A 23 20.29 -6.71 -38.66
C GLY A 23 19.05 -7.56 -38.39
N PRO A 24 19.00 -8.35 -37.30
CA PRO A 24 17.77 -9.03 -36.90
C PRO A 24 16.75 -7.99 -36.40
N VAL A 25 15.53 -8.04 -36.95
CA VAL A 25 14.35 -7.38 -36.40
C VAL A 25 14.01 -8.11 -35.09
N LEU A 26 14.41 -7.51 -33.97
CA LEU A 26 14.05 -8.00 -32.64
C LEU A 26 12.58 -7.69 -32.36
N ALA A 27 11.95 -8.66 -31.71
CA ALA A 27 10.55 -8.72 -31.35
C ALA A 27 10.09 -7.50 -30.55
N ALA A 28 8.98 -6.90 -31.00
CA ALA A 28 8.06 -6.22 -30.11
C ALA A 28 7.28 -7.30 -29.36
N ASP A 29 7.45 -7.38 -28.03
CA ASP A 29 6.49 -7.87 -27.02
C ASP A 29 7.18 -8.19 -25.68
N THR A 30 7.99 -7.25 -25.17
CA THR A 30 8.63 -7.42 -23.84
C THR A 30 8.56 -6.19 -22.95
N GLU A 31 7.82 -5.15 -23.31
CA GLU A 31 7.74 -3.90 -22.53
C GLU A 31 6.60 -3.88 -21.50
N HIS A 32 5.87 -4.98 -21.31
CA HIS A 32 4.84 -5.11 -20.26
C HIS A 32 5.19 -6.14 -19.16
N ALA A 33 6.34 -6.81 -19.25
CA ALA A 33 6.75 -7.83 -18.29
C ALA A 33 7.90 -7.38 -17.36
N MET A 34 8.46 -6.20 -17.56
CA MET A 34 9.62 -5.70 -16.79
C MET A 34 9.28 -4.63 -15.73
N ASP A 35 8.01 -4.22 -15.62
CA ASP A 35 7.58 -3.20 -14.66
C ASP A 35 7.25 -3.75 -13.25
N MET A 36 7.24 -5.09 -13.11
CA MET A 36 7.02 -5.78 -11.83
C MET A 36 8.31 -5.98 -11.00
N GLN A 37 9.43 -5.40 -11.42
CA GLN A 37 10.75 -5.67 -10.83
C GLN A 37 11.50 -4.44 -10.32
N GLN A 38 10.84 -3.28 -10.26
CA GLN A 38 11.39 -2.08 -9.63
C GLN A 38 10.63 -1.73 -8.34
N GLN A 39 10.49 -2.71 -7.45
CA GLN A 39 10.17 -2.44 -6.05
C GLN A 39 11.36 -1.67 -5.46
N GLN A 40 11.24 -0.34 -5.40
CA GLN A 40 12.32 0.55 -4.97
C GLN A 40 12.86 0.12 -3.60
N THR A 41 14.19 0.14 -3.47
CA THR A 41 14.99 -0.35 -2.33
C THR A 41 14.90 0.54 -1.09
N GLY A 42 13.67 0.83 -0.64
CA GLY A 42 13.40 1.61 0.57
C GLY A 42 12.94 0.73 1.74
N ILE A 43 13.21 1.18 2.96
CA ILE A 43 12.73 0.55 4.20
C ILE A 43 11.76 1.53 4.87
N ASN A 44 10.59 1.03 5.30
CA ASN A 44 9.63 1.80 6.07
C ASN A 44 10.23 2.27 7.41
N MET A 45 9.70 3.33 8.03
CA MET A 45 10.28 3.97 9.23
C MET A 45 10.63 2.96 10.35
N PHE A 46 9.77 1.97 10.55
CA PHE A 46 9.89 0.95 11.58
C PHE A 46 10.33 -0.43 11.06
N GLY A 47 10.82 -0.49 9.82
CA GLY A 47 11.24 -1.71 9.15
C GLY A 47 10.27 -2.19 8.06
N GLY A 48 10.70 -3.20 7.31
CA GLY A 48 9.94 -3.76 6.19
C GLY A 48 10.13 -3.00 4.88
N ALA A 49 9.70 -3.62 3.78
CA ALA A 49 9.74 -2.98 2.47
C ALA A 49 8.76 -1.80 2.40
N ILE A 50 9.01 -0.90 1.45
CA ILE A 50 8.06 0.15 1.05
C ILE A 50 7.19 -0.35 -0.12
N TYR A 51 5.93 0.08 -0.16
CA TYR A 51 5.10 -0.05 -1.35
C TYR A 51 4.94 1.31 -2.04
N THR A 52 5.32 1.39 -3.32
CA THR A 52 5.26 2.62 -4.12
C THR A 52 4.25 2.55 -5.25
N GLY A 53 3.41 1.52 -5.29
CA GLY A 53 2.36 1.38 -6.30
C GLY A 53 1.09 2.16 -5.92
N GLU A 54 0.06 1.99 -6.75
CA GLU A 54 -1.24 2.64 -6.55
C GLU A 54 -1.93 2.18 -5.25
N PRO A 55 -2.48 3.12 -4.46
CA PRO A 55 -3.20 2.75 -3.25
C PRO A 55 -4.52 2.03 -3.56
N ALA A 56 -4.85 1.03 -2.73
CA ALA A 56 -6.09 0.28 -2.78
C ALA A 56 -7.24 1.02 -2.06
N LEU A 57 -7.57 2.24 -2.52
CA LEU A 57 -8.50 3.15 -1.83
C LEU A 57 -9.90 2.56 -1.61
N ALA A 58 -10.39 1.69 -2.50
CA ALA A 58 -11.67 1.00 -2.31
C ALA A 58 -11.64 0.02 -1.11
N VAL A 59 -10.51 -0.65 -0.89
CA VAL A 59 -10.31 -1.51 0.29
C VAL A 59 -10.21 -0.67 1.56
N THR A 60 -9.51 0.47 1.49
CA THR A 60 -9.49 1.46 2.60
C THR A 60 -10.91 1.93 2.93
N GLY A 61 -11.73 2.22 1.93
CA GLY A 61 -13.15 2.54 2.12
C GLY A 61 -13.93 1.42 2.80
N ALA A 62 -13.68 0.15 2.45
CA ALA A 62 -14.32 -1.00 3.10
C ALA A 62 -13.90 -1.14 4.58
N LEU A 63 -12.63 -0.93 4.91
CA LEU A 63 -12.14 -0.87 6.29
C LEU A 63 -12.82 0.25 7.07
N VAL A 64 -12.88 1.47 6.51
CA VAL A 64 -13.53 2.62 7.14
C VAL A 64 -15.02 2.34 7.38
N LYS A 65 -15.72 1.75 6.41
CA LYS A 65 -17.12 1.31 6.54
C LYS A 65 -17.30 0.28 7.65
N ALA A 66 -16.42 -0.72 7.74
CA ALA A 66 -16.44 -1.73 8.81
C ALA A 66 -16.22 -1.12 10.20
N GLY A 67 -15.44 -0.04 10.29
CA GLY A 67 -15.19 0.70 11.52
C GLY A 67 -16.29 1.70 11.90
N GLY A 68 -17.39 1.82 11.15
CA GLY A 68 -18.48 2.75 11.46
C GLY A 68 -18.54 4.01 10.58
N GLY A 69 -17.71 4.10 9.54
CA GLY A 69 -17.65 5.24 8.61
C GLY A 69 -16.63 6.31 9.03
N ALA A 70 -16.39 7.28 8.14
CA ALA A 70 -15.31 8.26 8.30
C ALA A 70 -15.43 9.12 9.56
N ASP A 71 -16.65 9.51 9.95
CA ASP A 71 -16.88 10.39 11.10
C ASP A 71 -16.92 9.66 12.45
N ASN A 72 -17.12 8.33 12.43
CA ASN A 72 -17.31 7.52 13.65
C ASN A 72 -16.38 6.29 13.66
N PHE A 73 -15.26 6.38 12.95
CA PHE A 73 -14.36 5.23 12.79
C PHE A 73 -13.84 4.74 14.14
N SER A 74 -13.88 3.43 14.33
CA SER A 74 -13.24 2.72 15.43
C SER A 74 -12.59 1.45 14.89
N PHE A 75 -11.28 1.32 15.10
CA PHE A 75 -10.52 0.15 14.68
C PHE A 75 -10.95 -1.11 15.44
N ALA A 76 -11.26 -0.98 16.73
CA ALA A 76 -11.85 -2.08 17.50
C ALA A 76 -13.18 -2.56 16.88
N SER A 77 -14.06 -1.62 16.47
CA SER A 77 -15.31 -1.96 15.79
C SER A 77 -15.06 -2.63 14.44
N ALA A 78 -14.05 -2.18 13.67
CA ALA A 78 -13.65 -2.80 12.42
C ALA A 78 -13.15 -4.24 12.63
N LEU A 79 -12.32 -4.48 13.65
CA LEU A 79 -11.86 -5.82 14.03
C LEU A 79 -13.05 -6.73 14.38
N VAL A 80 -14.02 -6.24 15.16
CA VAL A 80 -15.23 -6.99 15.51
C VAL A 80 -16.06 -7.31 14.27
N ALA A 81 -16.26 -6.35 13.38
CA ALA A 81 -16.98 -6.56 12.12
C ALA A 81 -16.30 -7.58 11.21
N MET A 82 -14.97 -7.68 11.27
CA MET A 82 -14.17 -8.61 10.47
C MET A 82 -14.11 -10.03 11.07
N LEU A 83 -13.99 -10.15 12.38
CA LEU A 83 -13.56 -11.40 13.05
C LEU A 83 -14.55 -11.92 14.10
N GLY A 84 -15.53 -11.11 14.49
CA GLY A 84 -16.45 -11.39 15.59
C GLY A 84 -15.88 -11.02 16.95
N GLU A 85 -16.77 -10.63 17.87
CA GLU A 85 -16.45 -10.10 19.19
C GLU A 85 -15.62 -11.06 20.05
N GLU A 86 -15.99 -12.35 20.09
CA GLU A 86 -15.27 -13.36 20.88
C GLU A 86 -13.80 -13.46 20.46
N THR A 87 -13.54 -13.51 19.15
CA THR A 87 -12.19 -13.58 18.59
C THR A 87 -11.38 -12.34 18.94
N VAL A 88 -11.98 -11.14 18.81
CA VAL A 88 -11.30 -9.87 19.11
C VAL A 88 -11.00 -9.75 20.61
N ASN A 89 -11.93 -10.11 21.47
CA ASN A 89 -11.72 -10.05 22.92
C ASN A 89 -10.60 -11.01 23.37
N ALA A 90 -10.54 -12.21 22.79
CA ALA A 90 -9.44 -13.14 23.04
C ALA A 90 -8.09 -12.59 22.56
N GLU A 91 -8.06 -11.95 21.39
CA GLU A 91 -6.86 -11.33 20.84
C GLU A 91 -6.38 -10.15 21.69
N VAL A 92 -7.29 -9.24 22.06
CA VAL A 92 -6.98 -8.11 22.96
C VAL A 92 -6.44 -8.62 24.29
N ALA A 93 -7.09 -9.61 24.92
CA ALA A 93 -6.60 -10.17 26.18
C ALA A 93 -5.18 -10.77 26.05
N LYS A 94 -4.89 -11.44 24.93
CA LYS A 94 -3.55 -11.97 24.64
C LYS A 94 -2.53 -10.84 24.46
N LEU A 95 -2.86 -9.81 23.66
CA LEU A 95 -1.99 -8.66 23.45
C LEU A 95 -1.75 -7.89 24.76
N THR A 96 -2.78 -7.70 25.60
CA THR A 96 -2.65 -7.06 26.91
C THR A 96 -1.71 -7.84 27.82
N LYS A 97 -1.75 -9.18 27.77
CA LYS A 97 -0.80 -10.02 28.52
C LYS A 97 0.64 -9.88 28.00
N GLN A 98 0.81 -9.68 26.69
CA GLN A 98 2.12 -9.62 26.04
C GLN A 98 2.79 -8.25 26.15
N TYR A 99 2.02 -7.17 26.03
CA TYR A 99 2.50 -5.80 25.90
C TYR A 99 2.09 -4.88 27.05
N GLY A 100 1.10 -5.28 27.85
CA GLY A 100 0.47 -4.44 28.86
C GLY A 100 -0.73 -3.67 28.31
N GLU A 101 -1.59 -3.22 29.23
CA GLU A 101 -2.84 -2.51 28.90
C GLU A 101 -2.59 -1.16 28.22
N ASP A 102 -1.61 -0.40 28.73
CA ASP A 102 -1.27 0.92 28.20
C ASP A 102 -0.84 0.85 26.72
N GLU A 103 0.05 -0.08 26.35
CA GLU A 103 0.49 -0.22 24.96
C GLU A 103 -0.64 -0.69 24.03
N VAL A 104 -1.54 -1.55 24.51
CA VAL A 104 -2.70 -2.00 23.71
C VAL A 104 -3.68 -0.84 23.50
N ASN A 105 -3.89 0.01 24.51
CA ASN A 105 -4.70 1.21 24.36
C ASN A 105 -4.05 2.22 23.40
N THR A 106 -2.72 2.41 23.48
CA THR A 106 -1.96 3.19 22.49
C THR A 106 -2.14 2.64 21.08
N PHE A 107 -2.06 1.32 20.90
CA PHE A 107 -2.26 0.69 19.60
C PHE A 107 -3.66 0.95 19.02
N LEU A 108 -4.72 0.73 19.80
CA LEU A 108 -6.09 0.93 19.33
C LEU A 108 -6.34 2.40 18.97
N GLY A 109 -5.96 3.34 19.86
CA GLY A 109 -6.08 4.77 19.61
C GLY A 109 -5.19 5.26 18.47
N GLY A 110 -4.00 4.68 18.31
CA GLY A 110 -3.06 4.99 17.23
C GLY A 110 -3.61 4.58 15.86
N MET A 111 -4.32 3.44 15.77
CA MET A 111 -5.01 3.03 14.56
C MET A 111 -6.17 3.97 14.19
N ASP A 112 -6.95 4.42 15.18
CA ASP A 112 -8.01 5.41 14.98
C ASP A 112 -7.43 6.73 14.46
N ALA A 113 -6.34 7.20 15.08
CA ALA A 113 -5.63 8.41 14.66
C ALA A 113 -5.05 8.27 13.24
N ALA A 114 -4.45 7.13 12.90
CA ALA A 114 -3.88 6.87 11.58
C ALA A 114 -4.93 6.94 10.47
N ILE A 115 -6.12 6.37 10.68
CA ILE A 115 -7.23 6.48 9.74
C ILE A 115 -7.75 7.92 9.66
N GLY A 116 -7.93 8.59 10.80
CA GLY A 116 -8.39 9.99 10.83
C GLY A 116 -7.45 10.93 10.08
N PHE A 117 -6.14 10.87 10.35
CA PHE A 117 -5.15 11.66 9.62
C PHE A 117 -5.05 11.24 8.16
N GLY A 118 -5.11 9.94 7.86
CA GLY A 118 -5.09 9.42 6.49
C GLY A 118 -6.21 9.98 5.63
N LEU A 119 -7.45 9.94 6.12
CA LEU A 119 -8.61 10.51 5.44
C LEU A 119 -8.50 12.01 5.27
N LYS A 120 -8.04 12.73 6.31
CA LYS A 120 -7.79 14.17 6.23
C LYS A 120 -6.77 14.51 5.15
N ARG A 121 -5.62 13.83 5.12
CA ARG A 121 -4.55 14.09 4.15
C ARG A 121 -4.95 13.69 2.73
N ALA A 122 -5.69 12.61 2.56
CA ALA A 122 -6.28 12.25 1.28
C ALA A 122 -7.19 13.37 0.75
N ALA A 123 -8.08 13.91 1.60
CA ALA A 123 -8.96 15.01 1.22
C ALA A 123 -8.19 16.29 0.88
N GLU A 124 -7.19 16.67 1.69
CA GLU A 124 -6.32 17.84 1.43
C GLU A 124 -5.50 17.70 0.14
N ALA A 125 -5.12 16.47 -0.22
CA ALA A 125 -4.44 16.15 -1.47
C ALA A 125 -5.38 16.06 -2.68
N GLY A 126 -6.69 16.26 -2.49
CA GLY A 126 -7.70 16.16 -3.56
C GLY A 126 -7.95 14.73 -4.02
N VAL A 127 -7.62 13.72 -3.20
CA VAL A 127 -7.91 12.31 -3.50
C VAL A 127 -9.41 12.08 -3.38
N ILE A 128 -10.02 11.62 -4.46
CA ILE A 128 -11.42 11.23 -4.48
C ILE A 128 -11.50 9.76 -4.04
N MET A 129 -12.12 9.51 -2.90
CA MET A 129 -12.36 8.15 -2.43
C MET A 129 -13.36 7.46 -3.38
N PRO A 130 -13.02 6.30 -3.97
CA PRO A 130 -13.97 5.52 -4.73
C PRO A 130 -15.03 4.93 -3.79
N GLU A 131 -16.10 4.38 -4.37
CA GLU A 131 -17.03 3.55 -3.60
C GLU A 131 -16.26 2.44 -2.87
N PRO A 132 -16.60 2.16 -1.60
CA PRO A 132 -16.00 1.06 -0.86
C PRO A 132 -16.11 -0.26 -1.63
N ALA A 133 -15.04 -1.05 -1.61
CA ALA A 133 -15.11 -2.41 -2.12
C ALA A 133 -16.18 -3.20 -1.36
N GLU A 134 -16.89 -4.09 -2.05
CA GLU A 134 -17.86 -5.02 -1.46
C GLU A 134 -17.15 -6.16 -0.70
N LEU A 135 -16.29 -5.79 0.25
CA LEU A 135 -15.54 -6.68 1.13
C LEU A 135 -16.07 -6.53 2.56
N SER A 136 -16.26 -7.66 3.25
CA SER A 136 -16.70 -7.67 4.63
C SER A 136 -16.21 -8.90 5.37
N GLY A 137 -16.33 -8.90 6.70
CA GLY A 137 -16.02 -10.06 7.53
C GLY A 137 -14.59 -10.58 7.31
N ALA A 138 -14.48 -11.90 7.26
CA ALA A 138 -13.21 -12.59 7.05
C ALA A 138 -12.57 -12.30 5.68
N GLU A 139 -13.36 -11.92 4.66
CA GLU A 139 -12.81 -11.59 3.34
C GLU A 139 -12.02 -10.28 3.41
N LEU A 140 -12.60 -9.24 4.02
CA LEU A 140 -11.90 -7.98 4.26
C LEU A 140 -10.63 -8.20 5.08
N ALA A 141 -10.70 -9.01 6.16
CA ALA A 141 -9.52 -9.32 6.96
C ALA A 141 -8.41 -9.98 6.15
N LYS A 142 -8.73 -10.98 5.32
CA LYS A 142 -7.75 -11.64 4.43
C LYS A 142 -7.14 -10.65 3.45
N THR A 143 -7.95 -9.78 2.86
CA THR A 143 -7.47 -8.74 1.93
C THR A 143 -6.48 -7.79 2.62
N LEU A 144 -6.76 -7.36 3.85
CA LEU A 144 -5.87 -6.49 4.61
C LEU A 144 -4.57 -7.19 5.00
N VAL A 145 -4.63 -8.45 5.44
CA VAL A 145 -3.43 -9.27 5.69
C VAL A 145 -2.59 -9.39 4.41
N GLN A 146 -3.21 -9.71 3.27
CA GLN A 146 -2.52 -9.81 1.98
C GLN A 146 -1.91 -8.48 1.53
N ALA A 147 -2.62 -7.36 1.77
CA ALA A 147 -2.12 -6.04 1.45
C ALA A 147 -0.82 -5.74 2.23
N GLY A 148 -0.78 -6.03 3.52
CA GLY A 148 0.42 -5.85 4.36
C GLY A 148 1.50 -6.92 4.21
N THR A 149 1.24 -8.03 3.51
CA THR A 149 2.23 -9.10 3.31
C THR A 149 3.18 -8.76 2.16
N THR A 150 4.47 -8.65 2.45
CA THR A 150 5.54 -8.40 1.47
C THR A 150 5.88 -9.66 0.66
N PRO A 151 6.59 -9.54 -0.49
CA PRO A 151 6.92 -10.70 -1.34
C PRO A 151 7.71 -11.82 -0.65
N ASP A 152 8.44 -11.51 0.43
CA ASP A 152 9.14 -12.50 1.26
C ASP A 152 8.20 -13.27 2.22
N GLY A 153 6.91 -12.92 2.24
CA GLY A 153 5.86 -13.50 3.08
C GLY A 153 5.69 -12.85 4.44
N THR A 154 6.43 -11.79 4.76
CA THR A 154 6.34 -11.10 6.06
C THR A 154 5.22 -10.06 6.06
N PHE A 155 4.36 -10.03 7.09
CA PHE A 155 3.43 -8.92 7.25
C PHE A 155 4.16 -7.70 7.83
N TRP A 156 3.99 -6.53 7.21
CA TRP A 156 4.50 -5.25 7.70
C TRP A 156 3.41 -4.18 7.68
N SER A 157 3.16 -3.57 8.83
CA SER A 157 2.19 -2.48 9.02
C SER A 157 2.46 -1.28 8.12
N GLY A 158 3.71 -0.82 8.01
CA GLY A 158 4.07 0.28 7.11
C GLY A 158 3.77 -0.04 5.63
N TYR A 159 3.97 -1.30 5.22
CA TYR A 159 3.64 -1.75 3.86
C TYR A 159 2.12 -1.79 3.62
N LEU A 160 1.33 -2.16 4.64
CA LEU A 160 -0.12 -2.03 4.60
C LEU A 160 -0.56 -0.57 4.46
N PHE A 161 0.01 0.35 5.25
CA PHE A 161 -0.35 1.76 5.21
C PHE A 161 0.02 2.43 3.88
N ASP A 162 1.19 2.09 3.33
CA ASP A 162 1.59 2.50 1.98
C ASP A 162 0.55 2.06 0.94
N LYS A 163 0.03 0.84 1.03
CA LYS A 163 -1.03 0.36 0.13
C LYS A 163 -2.39 1.00 0.40
N ALA A 164 -2.67 1.40 1.64
CA ALA A 164 -3.95 1.98 1.99
C ALA A 164 -4.10 3.43 1.49
N LEU A 165 -3.00 4.20 1.47
CA LEU A 165 -3.04 5.66 1.26
C LEU A 165 -1.97 6.20 0.28
N SER A 166 -1.05 5.36 -0.23
CA SER A 166 0.24 5.70 -0.87
C SER A 166 1.35 6.00 0.14
N ASN A 167 2.60 5.70 -0.22
CA ASN A 167 3.75 5.98 0.64
C ASN A 167 3.91 7.46 0.99
N GLN A 168 3.61 8.37 0.06
CA GLN A 168 3.71 9.80 0.32
C GLN A 168 2.73 10.26 1.41
N LEU A 169 1.46 9.86 1.32
CA LEU A 169 0.47 10.23 2.34
C LEU A 169 0.72 9.48 3.65
N HIS A 170 1.13 8.22 3.61
CA HIS A 170 1.51 7.47 4.80
C HIS A 170 2.65 8.15 5.57
N ASN A 171 3.71 8.61 4.89
CA ASN A 171 4.78 9.36 5.54
C ASN A 171 4.28 10.65 6.21
N GLN A 172 3.33 11.35 5.59
CA GLN A 172 2.73 12.54 6.19
C GLN A 172 1.88 12.19 7.43
N VAL A 173 1.15 11.07 7.40
CA VAL A 173 0.39 10.56 8.55
C VAL A 173 1.33 10.23 9.71
N MET A 174 2.47 9.57 9.47
CA MET A 174 3.47 9.32 10.51
C MET A 174 3.99 10.63 11.12
N ILE A 175 4.24 11.67 10.30
CA ILE A 175 4.64 12.99 10.81
C ILE A 175 3.55 13.59 11.70
N ASP A 176 2.28 13.46 11.32
CA ASP A 176 1.16 13.99 12.07
C ASP A 176 0.98 13.28 13.42
N ILE A 177 1.02 11.94 13.41
CA ILE A 177 0.97 11.12 14.63
C ILE A 177 2.14 11.49 15.54
N ASN A 178 3.37 11.54 15.03
CA ASN A 178 4.55 11.85 15.82
C ASN A 178 4.51 13.25 16.45
N SER A 179 3.83 14.20 15.78
CA SER A 179 3.64 15.56 16.29
C SER A 179 2.49 15.67 17.29
N HIS A 180 1.47 14.81 17.18
CA HIS A 180 0.29 14.84 18.03
C HIS A 180 0.43 13.98 19.29
N ALA A 181 1.05 12.82 19.15
CA ALA A 181 1.25 11.78 20.15
C ALA A 181 2.74 11.67 20.50
N SER A 182 3.46 10.74 19.88
CA SER A 182 4.93 10.68 19.89
C SER A 182 5.44 9.63 18.92
N TYR A 183 6.74 9.68 18.60
CA TYR A 183 7.43 8.61 17.85
C TYR A 183 7.31 7.23 18.51
N GLU A 184 7.34 7.18 19.84
CA GLU A 184 7.24 5.92 20.57
C GLU A 184 5.82 5.33 20.49
N GLU A 185 4.78 6.16 20.53
CA GLU A 185 3.39 5.72 20.38
C GLU A 185 3.09 5.23 18.94
N ASP A 186 3.64 5.90 17.91
CA ASP A 186 3.55 5.42 16.52
C ASP A 186 4.25 4.06 16.34
N LYS A 187 5.45 3.93 16.93
CA LYS A 187 6.18 2.65 16.94
C LYS A 187 5.40 1.54 17.64
N ILE A 188 4.76 1.82 18.79
CA ILE A 188 3.92 0.85 19.50
C ILE A 188 2.75 0.41 18.60
N THR A 189 2.10 1.36 17.93
CA THR A 189 1.01 1.09 17.00
C THR A 189 1.45 0.14 15.89
N HIS A 190 2.57 0.44 15.23
CA HIS A 190 3.14 -0.42 14.18
C HIS A 190 3.55 -1.80 14.68
N LYS A 191 4.17 -1.86 15.86
CA LYS A 191 4.63 -3.08 16.52
C LYS A 191 3.47 -4.02 16.80
N ILE A 192 2.43 -3.52 17.48
CA ILE A 192 1.28 -4.34 17.86
C ILE A 192 0.42 -4.68 16.63
N LEU A 193 0.31 -3.79 15.64
CA LEU A 193 -0.38 -4.12 14.40
C LEU A 193 0.28 -5.30 13.67
N ASN A 194 1.62 -5.38 13.67
CA ASN A 194 2.33 -6.51 13.07
C ASN A 194 1.98 -7.83 13.75
N GLN A 195 1.96 -7.86 15.09
CA GLN A 195 1.55 -9.03 15.85
C GLN A 195 0.08 -9.38 15.59
N ALA A 196 -0.83 -8.43 15.76
CA ALA A 196 -2.26 -8.64 15.60
C ALA A 196 -2.63 -9.16 14.21
N MET A 197 -2.08 -8.56 13.14
CA MET A 197 -2.40 -8.99 11.78
C MET A 197 -1.74 -10.32 11.40
N TYR A 198 -0.59 -10.66 11.98
CA TYR A 198 -0.05 -12.02 11.90
C TYR A 198 -1.00 -13.02 12.57
N ASP A 199 -1.52 -12.73 13.75
CA ASP A 199 -2.43 -13.64 14.46
C ASP A 199 -3.79 -13.79 13.74
N VAL A 200 -4.31 -12.69 13.17
CA VAL A 200 -5.45 -12.73 12.26
C VAL A 200 -5.17 -13.64 11.07
N ALA A 201 -3.99 -13.53 10.45
CA ALA A 201 -3.59 -14.42 9.36
C ALA A 201 -3.60 -15.89 9.82
N GLN A 202 -3.06 -16.17 11.01
CA GLN A 202 -3.03 -17.52 11.57
C GLN A 202 -4.44 -18.07 11.83
N ALA A 203 -5.35 -17.26 12.38
CA ALA A 203 -6.74 -17.62 12.64
C ALA A 203 -7.52 -17.90 11.34
N LEU A 204 -7.20 -17.17 10.27
CA LEU A 204 -7.83 -17.31 8.95
C LEU A 204 -7.21 -18.42 8.08
N GLY A 205 -6.23 -19.16 8.62
CA GLY A 205 -5.56 -20.27 7.92
C GLY A 205 -4.47 -19.84 6.94
N MET A 206 -4.05 -18.57 6.95
CA MET A 206 -2.97 -18.03 6.11
C MET A 206 -1.59 -18.34 6.70
N LYS A 207 -1.28 -19.63 6.88
CA LYS A 207 -0.10 -20.14 7.59
C LYS A 207 1.25 -19.75 6.98
N GLN A 208 1.25 -19.28 5.73
CA GLN A 208 2.43 -18.79 5.04
C GLN A 208 2.88 -17.39 5.48
N VAL A 209 2.02 -16.62 6.16
CA VAL A 209 2.35 -15.27 6.63
C VAL A 209 3.34 -15.36 7.78
N LYS A 210 4.41 -14.58 7.69
CA LYS A 210 5.48 -14.49 8.69
C LYS A 210 5.31 -13.24 9.54
N LEU A 211 5.68 -13.36 10.81
CA LEU A 211 5.70 -12.26 11.76
C LEU A 211 6.90 -11.33 11.49
N ALA A 212 6.65 -10.02 11.52
CA ALA A 212 7.69 -9.01 11.39
C ALA A 212 8.74 -9.10 12.51
N LYS A 213 9.96 -8.61 12.25
CA LYS A 213 10.98 -8.50 13.32
C LYS A 213 10.58 -7.52 14.42
N LEU A 214 9.83 -6.47 14.06
CA LEU A 214 9.21 -5.58 15.03
C LEU A 214 7.82 -6.12 15.37
N HIS A 215 7.71 -6.78 16.51
CA HIS A 215 6.46 -7.17 17.15
C HIS A 215 6.66 -7.07 18.66
#